data_AF-A0A660S982-F1
#
_entry.id   AF-A0A660S982-F1
#
_cell.length_a   1.000
_cell.length_b   1.000
_cell.length_c   1.000
_cell.angle_alpha   90.00
_cell.angle_beta   90.00
_cell.angle_gamma   90.00
#
_symmetry.space_group_name_H-M   'P 1'
#
loop_
_entity.id
_entity.type
_entity.pdbx_description
1 polymer ?
#
loop_
_entity_poly.entity_id
_entity_poly.type
_entity_poly.pdbx_seq_one_letter_code
_entity_poly.pdbx_strand_id
1 'polypeptide(L)'
;MNFDKIRRFLQLLEEVQKNKATDIIEFELKETENLFALITLGEMVGYANPPVSITLSLIPYMEREVILMTNRAVDSNDKLSDIASIMEVE
;
A
#
# COMPACT_ATOMS: atom_id res chain seq x y z
N MET A 1 43.48 -11.33 2.56
CA MET A 1 42.08 -10.83 2.56
C MET A 1 41.78 -10.39 1.13
N ASN A 2 40.87 -11.05 0.42
CA ASN A 2 40.64 -10.79 -1.02
C ASN A 2 40.01 -9.41 -1.22
N PHE A 3 40.65 -8.57 -2.05
CA PHE A 3 40.23 -7.20 -2.37
C PHE A 3 38.80 -7.15 -2.93
N ASP A 4 38.39 -8.19 -3.65
CA ASP A 4 37.03 -8.33 -4.21
C ASP A 4 35.95 -8.47 -3.13
N LYS A 5 36.26 -9.10 -1.99
CA LYS A 5 35.31 -9.22 -0.88
C LYS A 5 35.06 -7.87 -0.21
N ILE A 6 36.13 -7.07 -0.06
CA ILE A 6 36.02 -5.72 0.51
C ILE A 6 35.21 -4.81 -0.43
N ARG A 7 35.46 -4.88 -1.74
CA ARG A 7 34.68 -4.12 -2.72
C ARG A 7 33.20 -4.48 -2.72
N ARG A 8 32.85 -5.78 -2.70
CA ARG A 8 31.46 -6.22 -2.60
C ARG A 8 30.81 -5.78 -1.29
N PHE A 9 31.53 -5.88 -0.18
CA PHE A 9 31.02 -5.45 1.13
C PHE A 9 30.71 -3.95 1.16
N LEU A 10 31.57 -3.11 0.57
CA LEU A 10 31.34 -1.67 0.46
C LEU A 10 30.14 -1.34 -0.44
N GLN A 11 29.96 -2.06 -1.55
CA GLN A 11 28.78 -1.89 -2.43
C GLN A 11 27.48 -2.26 -1.72
N LEU A 12 27.49 -3.37 -0.97
CA LEU A 12 26.32 -3.84 -0.21
C LEU A 12 25.96 -2.85 0.91
N LEU A 13 26.96 -2.27 1.58
CA LEU A 13 26.74 -1.22 2.57
C LEU A 13 26.16 0.05 1.94
N GLU A 14 26.66 0.48 0.78
CA GLU A 14 26.13 1.65 0.07
C GLU A 14 24.67 1.45 -0.34
N GLU A 15 24.32 0.26 -0.82
CA GLU A 15 22.95 -0.09 -1.21
C GLU A 15 22.00 -0.14 -0.01
N VAL A 16 22.42 -0.79 1.09
CA VAL A 16 21.64 -0.84 2.34
C VAL A 16 21.43 0.56 2.92
N GLN A 17 22.43 1.41 2.87
CA GLN A 17 22.37 2.76 3.44
C GLN A 17 21.49 3.70 2.60
N LYS A 18 21.47 3.52 1.27
CA LYS A 18 20.54 4.23 0.38
C LYS A 18 19.10 3.80 0.63
N ASN A 19 18.83 2.50 0.70
CA ASN A 19 17.48 1.98 0.98
C ASN A 19 16.99 2.46 2.35
N LYS A 20 17.83 2.34 3.39
CA LYS A 20 17.48 2.76 4.75
C LYS A 20 17.24 4.26 4.92
N ALA A 21 17.79 5.08 4.02
CA ALA A 21 17.56 6.52 4.04
C ALA A 21 16.16 6.92 3.57
N THR A 22 15.52 6.12 2.70
CA THR A 22 14.17 6.41 2.17
C THR A 22 13.08 5.57 2.85
N ASP A 23 13.43 4.44 3.47
CA ASP A 23 12.49 3.53 4.14
C ASP A 23 11.46 4.24 5.04
N ILE A 24 11.90 5.22 5.84
CA ILE A 24 10.99 5.96 6.76
C ILE A 24 10.01 6.84 5.97
N ILE A 25 10.48 7.52 4.94
CA ILE A 25 9.65 8.43 4.13
C ILE A 25 8.63 7.61 3.34
N GLU A 26 9.04 6.46 2.80
CA GLU A 26 8.15 5.53 2.10
C GLU A 26 7.08 4.96 3.04
N PHE A 27 7.45 4.66 4.28
CA PHE A 27 6.49 4.26 5.31
C PHE A 27 5.49 5.37 5.64
N GLU A 28 5.96 6.60 5.88
CA GLU A 28 5.09 7.75 6.18
C GLU A 28 4.14 8.08 5.02
N LEU A 29 4.64 8.00 3.78
CA LEU A 29 3.83 8.18 2.58
C LEU A 29 2.69 7.16 2.54
N LYS A 30 3.03 5.87 2.75
CA LYS A 30 2.05 4.78 2.75
C LYS A 30 1.00 4.94 3.85
N GLU A 31 1.41 5.33 5.06
CA GLU A 31 0.47 5.59 6.16
C GLU A 31 -0.46 6.78 5.84
N THR A 32 0.07 7.80 5.17
CA THR A 32 -0.73 8.95 4.74
C THR A 32 -1.74 8.55 3.65
N GLU A 33 -1.34 7.75 2.68
CA GLU A 33 -2.22 7.17 1.65
C GLU A 33 -3.35 6.33 2.28
N ASN A 34 -3.03 5.50 3.28
CA ASN A 34 -4.02 4.73 4.04
C ASN A 34 -5.01 5.64 4.79
N LEU A 35 -4.50 6.69 5.46
CA LEU A 35 -5.35 7.67 6.16
C LEU A 35 -6.28 8.39 5.18
N PHE A 36 -5.78 8.81 4.03
CA PHE A 36 -6.59 9.47 3.01
C PHE A 36 -7.63 8.53 2.39
N ALA A 37 -7.32 7.24 2.25
CA ALA A 37 -8.32 6.25 1.84
C ALA A 37 -9.45 6.15 2.86
N LEU A 38 -9.15 6.18 4.17
CA LEU A 38 -10.17 6.21 5.22
C LEU A 38 -10.97 7.52 5.21
N ILE A 39 -10.32 8.66 4.97
CA ILE A 39 -10.99 9.97 4.90
C ILE A 39 -11.92 10.06 3.69
N THR A 40 -11.55 9.45 2.57
CA THR A 40 -12.31 9.54 1.31
C THR A 40 -13.35 8.45 1.12
N LEU A 41 -13.08 7.23 1.58
CA LEU A 41 -13.94 6.05 1.39
C LEU A 41 -14.37 5.37 2.70
N GLY A 42 -13.89 5.82 3.86
CA GLY A 42 -14.17 5.18 5.16
C GLY A 42 -15.64 5.19 5.55
N GLU A 43 -16.44 6.11 5.02
CA GLU A 43 -17.90 6.10 5.17
C GLU A 43 -18.51 4.76 4.71
N MET A 44 -17.97 4.13 3.67
CA MET A 44 -18.46 2.85 3.15
C MET A 44 -18.26 1.69 4.13
N VAL A 45 -17.36 1.85 5.10
CA VAL A 45 -17.04 0.85 6.14
C VAL A 45 -17.54 1.31 7.52
N GLY A 46 -18.37 2.37 7.58
CA GLY A 46 -18.97 2.89 8.80
C GLY A 46 -18.05 3.77 9.66
N TYR A 47 -16.96 4.30 9.08
CA TYR A 47 -16.09 5.26 9.76
C TYR A 47 -16.70 6.67 9.76
N ALA A 48 -16.34 7.48 10.76
CA ALA A 48 -16.82 8.85 10.86
C ALA A 48 -16.39 9.68 9.65
N ASN A 49 -17.35 10.36 9.01
CA ASN A 49 -17.06 11.14 7.81
C ASN A 49 -16.36 12.45 8.19
N PRO A 50 -15.15 12.72 7.67
CA PRO A 50 -14.52 14.02 7.81
C PRO A 50 -15.32 15.11 7.07
N PRO A 51 -15.03 16.41 7.30
CA PRO A 51 -15.67 17.49 6.57
C PRO A 51 -15.56 17.30 5.05
N VAL A 52 -16.70 17.33 4.34
CA VAL A 52 -16.80 17.08 2.88
C VAL A 52 -15.83 17.93 2.06
N SER A 53 -15.52 19.15 2.51
CA SER A 53 -14.54 20.02 1.85
C SER A 53 -13.14 19.41 1.80
N ILE A 54 -12.73 18.69 2.85
CA ILE A 54 -11.43 18.01 2.92
C ILE A 54 -11.45 16.80 1.99
N THR A 55 -12.51 16.00 2.04
CA THR A 55 -12.67 14.82 1.17
C THR A 55 -12.62 15.20 -0.32
N LEU A 56 -13.38 16.21 -0.74
CA LEU A 56 -13.37 16.68 -2.14
C LEU A 56 -12.01 17.23 -2.58
N SER A 57 -11.26 17.83 -1.66
CA SER A 57 -9.91 18.34 -1.95
C SER A 57 -8.89 17.21 -2.10
N LEU A 58 -9.09 16.07 -1.44
CA LEU A 58 -8.17 14.92 -1.46
C LEU A 58 -8.46 13.94 -2.60
N ILE A 59 -9.72 13.80 -3.03
CA ILE A 59 -10.12 12.85 -4.09
C ILE A 59 -9.21 12.90 -5.35
N PRO A 60 -8.85 14.08 -5.91
CA PRO A 60 -7.99 14.14 -7.10
C PRO A 60 -6.60 13.53 -6.90
N TYR A 61 -6.09 13.52 -5.67
CA TYR A 61 -4.78 12.95 -5.35
C TYR A 61 -4.84 11.44 -5.07
N MET A 62 -6.04 10.88 -4.93
CA MET A 62 -6.28 9.47 -4.57
C MET A 62 -6.50 8.56 -5.77
N GLU A 63 -6.44 9.05 -7.01
CA GLU A 63 -6.71 8.26 -8.23
C GLU A 63 -5.96 6.91 -8.24
N ARG A 64 -4.65 6.96 -8.00
CA ARG A 64 -3.80 5.76 -7.97
C ARG A 64 -4.26 4.77 -6.90
N GLU A 65 -4.51 5.25 -5.68
CA GLU A 65 -4.90 4.38 -4.58
C GLU A 65 -6.29 3.79 -4.78
N VAL A 66 -7.22 4.54 -5.36
CA VAL A 66 -8.53 4.04 -5.75
C VAL A 66 -8.39 2.89 -6.76
N ILE A 67 -7.56 3.06 -7.80
CA ILE A 67 -7.29 2.01 -8.77
C ILE A 67 -6.67 0.77 -8.09
N LEU A 68 -5.69 0.95 -7.22
CA LEU A 68 -5.06 -0.15 -6.48
C LEU A 68 -6.04 -0.88 -5.57
N MET A 69 -6.91 -0.16 -4.86
CA MET A 69 -7.96 -0.73 -4.02
C MET A 69 -8.97 -1.51 -4.85
N THR A 70 -9.42 -0.98 -5.99
CA THR A 70 -10.35 -1.67 -6.89
C THR A 70 -9.73 -2.94 -7.44
N ASN A 71 -8.48 -2.91 -7.90
CA ASN A 71 -7.77 -4.09 -8.40
C ASN A 71 -7.65 -5.19 -7.33
N ARG A 72 -7.33 -4.79 -6.09
CA ARG A 72 -7.28 -5.73 -4.95
C ARG A 72 -8.66 -6.31 -4.61
N ALA A 73 -9.72 -5.51 -4.71
CA ALA A 73 -11.08 -5.98 -4.46
C ALA A 73 -11.50 -7.02 -5.49
N VAL A 74 -11.19 -6.81 -6.77
CA VAL A 74 -11.44 -7.77 -7.86
C VAL A 74 -10.67 -9.07 -7.62
N ASP A 75 -9.36 -9.00 -7.39
CA ASP A 75 -8.52 -10.19 -7.11
C ASP A 75 -8.97 -10.95 -5.86
N SER A 76 -9.44 -10.23 -4.82
CA SER A 76 -9.97 -10.85 -3.61
C SER A 76 -11.30 -11.58 -3.87
N ASN A 77 -12.16 -11.04 -4.75
CA ASN A 77 -13.41 -11.69 -5.11
C ASN A 77 -13.18 -13.02 -5.84
N ASP A 78 -12.18 -13.08 -6.71
CA ASP A 78 -11.79 -14.34 -7.39
C ASP A 78 -11.33 -15.38 -6.37
N LYS A 79 -10.51 -14.99 -5.39
CA LYS A 79 -10.06 -15.89 -4.31
C LYS A 79 -11.19 -16.36 -3.40
N LEU A 80 -12.18 -15.51 -3.13
CA LEU A 80 -13.37 -15.90 -2.38
C LEU A 80 -14.24 -16.87 -3.18
N SER A 81 -14.33 -16.71 -4.50
CA SER A 81 -15.01 -17.65 -5.40
C SER A 81 -14.37 -19.04 -5.36
N ASP A 82 -13.04 -19.11 -5.33
CA ASP A 82 -12.31 -20.37 -5.19
C ASP A 82 -12.62 -21.06 -3.85
N ILE A 83 -12.63 -20.29 -2.74
CA ILE A 83 -12.97 -20.81 -1.41
C ILE A 83 -14.44 -21.28 -1.36
N ALA A 84 -15.37 -20.51 -1.91
CA ALA A 84 -16.77 -20.87 -1.98
C ALA A 84 -16.98 -22.15 -2.80
N SER A 85 -16.26 -22.29 -3.93
CA SER A 85 -16.29 -23.50 -4.76
C SER A 85 -15.82 -24.75 -4.00
N ILE A 86 -14.82 -24.63 -3.12
CA ILE A 86 -14.38 -25.74 -2.25
C ILE A 86 -15.46 -26.10 -1.22
N MET A 87 -16.20 -25.11 -0.71
CA MET A 87 -17.26 -25.34 0.29
C MET A 87 -18.57 -25.88 -0.29
N GLU A 88 -18.85 -25.67 -1.58
CA GLU A 88 -20.03 -26.21 -2.28
C GLU A 88 -19.87 -27.66 -2.74
N VAL A 89 -18.68 -28.26 -2.60
CA VAL A 89 -18.47 -29.70 -2.89
C VAL A 89 -19.05 -30.55 -1.74
N GLU A 90 -20.35 -30.85 -1.84
CA GLU A 90 -20.99 -32.10 -1.38
C GLU A 90 -21.46 -32.94 -2.58
#